data_AF-A0A9X1WZ30-F1
#
_entry.id   AF-A0A9X1WZ30-F1
#
_cell.length_a   1.000
_cell.length_b   1.000
_cell.length_c   1.000
_cell.angle_alpha   90.00
_cell.angle_beta   90.00
_cell.angle_gamma   90.00
#
_symmetry.space_group_name_H-M   'P 1'
#
loop_
_entity.id
_entity.type
_entity.pdbx_description
1 polymer ?
#
loop_
_entity_poly.entity_id
_entity_poly.type
_entity_poly.pdbx_seq_one_letter_code
_entity_poly.pdbx_strand_id
1 'polypeptide(L)'
;MDREQLLKNFFLKLHDIVIREEKKLHGKSVLLTLAKINSNKASKFLNDSSIKLSQLDKQLFKDLEDNLLIRIGDNLHDEYVLTAKGIWEFEKKNRGLTEHDLVDYIQRKNFTATTVHKGISDREKVVLLAFIGIRNFSQDTAMDLNDESKRDAWLGILQETYNFLLSNSFINQDKTIFAQQGNEHPVSYLMVRLNDLPKATKHVFKYGKSRKYFIDVTSDGQISKGKIIVLLKLIFNKLPDINSLQSVIEFLSRLTDEQSKYVRDNFKYIDSPTSLLIKEILRDFFVSQE
;
A
#
# COMPACT_ATOMS: atom_id res chain seq x y z
N MET A 1 -13.01 34.04 -31.81
CA MET A 1 -12.26 33.22 -30.85
C MET A 1 -11.55 32.15 -31.64
N ASP A 2 -10.24 31.99 -31.51
CA ASP A 2 -9.50 30.95 -32.22
C ASP A 2 -9.40 29.65 -31.39
N ARG A 3 -8.81 28.62 -31.99
CA ARG A 3 -8.58 27.31 -31.37
C ARG A 3 -7.80 27.40 -30.05
N GLU A 4 -6.77 28.23 -30.01
CA GLU A 4 -5.88 28.36 -28.86
C GLU A 4 -6.59 29.03 -27.69
N GLN A 5 -7.37 30.07 -27.97
CA GLN A 5 -8.19 30.75 -26.98
C GLN A 5 -9.29 29.84 -26.44
N LEU A 6 -9.88 28.98 -27.28
CA LEU A 6 -10.85 28.00 -26.82
C LEU A 6 -10.20 26.96 -25.89
N LEU A 7 -9.07 26.37 -26.29
CA LEU A 7 -8.34 25.42 -25.45
C LEU A 7 -7.90 26.06 -24.11
N LYS A 8 -7.50 27.33 -24.14
CA LYS A 8 -7.19 28.12 -22.95
C LYS A 8 -8.39 28.25 -22.01
N ASN A 9 -9.59 28.52 -22.54
CA ASN A 9 -10.79 28.66 -21.73
C ASN A 9 -11.14 27.35 -21.00
N PHE A 10 -11.06 26.22 -21.71
CA PHE A 10 -11.16 24.89 -21.13
C PHE A 10 -10.16 24.68 -19.99
N PHE A 11 -8.89 25.02 -20.23
CA PHE A 11 -7.83 24.81 -19.27
C PHE A 11 -8.01 25.68 -18.02
N LEU A 12 -8.33 26.97 -18.18
CA LEU A 12 -8.52 27.89 -17.05
C LEU A 12 -9.67 27.42 -16.16
N LYS A 13 -10.79 26.99 -16.74
CA LYS A 13 -11.92 26.48 -15.96
C LYS A 13 -11.54 25.24 -15.13
N LEU A 14 -10.82 24.29 -15.73
CA LEU A 14 -10.31 23.11 -15.02
C LEU A 14 -9.29 23.49 -13.94
N HIS A 15 -8.34 24.36 -14.28
CA HIS A 15 -7.29 24.83 -13.39
C HIS A 15 -7.87 25.48 -12.13
N ASP A 16 -8.87 26.34 -12.26
CA ASP A 16 -9.49 27.05 -11.15
C ASP A 16 -10.19 26.09 -10.18
N ILE A 17 -10.88 25.08 -10.72
CA ILE A 17 -11.48 24.00 -9.92
C ILE A 17 -10.40 23.23 -9.17
N VAL A 18 -9.34 22.79 -9.86
CA VAL A 18 -8.27 22.01 -9.24
C VAL A 18 -7.55 22.80 -8.15
N ILE A 19 -7.23 24.08 -8.37
CA ILE A 19 -6.58 24.92 -7.35
C ILE A 19 -7.47 25.12 -6.14
N ARG A 20 -8.77 25.40 -6.34
CA ARG A 20 -9.71 25.61 -5.23
C ARG A 20 -9.81 24.38 -4.33
N GLU A 21 -9.85 23.20 -4.93
CA GLU A 21 -10.11 21.95 -4.21
C GLU A 21 -8.83 21.26 -3.68
N GLU A 22 -7.71 21.29 -4.42
CA GLU A 22 -6.44 20.65 -4.02
C GLU A 22 -5.49 21.61 -3.28
N LYS A 23 -5.75 22.91 -3.29
CA LYS A 23 -4.95 24.00 -2.71
C LYS A 23 -3.54 24.19 -3.30
N LYS A 24 -2.93 23.15 -3.89
CA LYS A 24 -1.61 23.21 -4.52
C LYS A 24 -1.50 22.23 -5.69
N LEU A 25 -0.95 22.71 -6.80
CA LEU A 25 -0.61 21.87 -7.96
C LEU A 25 0.67 21.06 -7.73
N HIS A 26 0.67 19.81 -8.19
CA HIS A 26 1.85 18.98 -8.26
C HIS A 26 2.72 19.38 -9.45
N GLY A 27 3.99 19.71 -9.22
CA GLY A 27 4.89 20.15 -10.28
C GLY A 27 4.39 21.38 -11.06
N LYS A 28 3.53 22.22 -10.44
CA LYS A 28 2.83 23.33 -11.11
C LYS A 28 1.93 22.90 -12.30
N SER A 29 1.63 21.60 -12.41
CA SER A 29 0.84 21.01 -13.50
C SER A 29 -0.53 20.53 -13.01
N VAL A 30 -1.57 20.88 -13.76
CA VAL A 30 -2.91 20.31 -13.62
C VAL A 30 -2.88 18.83 -13.98
N LEU A 31 -2.22 18.45 -15.07
CA LEU A 31 -2.14 17.05 -15.52
C LEU A 31 -1.53 16.14 -14.44
N LEU A 32 -0.37 16.53 -13.90
CA LEU A 32 0.31 15.73 -12.88
C LEU A 32 -0.49 15.69 -11.56
N THR A 33 -1.25 16.73 -11.26
CA THR A 33 -2.16 16.77 -10.11
C THR A 33 -3.31 15.79 -10.30
N LEU A 34 -3.99 15.82 -11.44
CA LEU A 34 -5.07 14.90 -11.78
C LEU A 34 -4.59 13.45 -11.81
N ALA A 35 -3.39 13.19 -12.33
CA ALA A 35 -2.80 11.87 -12.33
C ALA A 35 -2.54 11.34 -10.90
N LYS A 36 -2.33 12.23 -9.92
CA LYS A 36 -2.00 11.84 -8.53
C LYS A 36 -3.24 11.51 -7.70
N ILE A 37 -4.36 12.19 -7.93
CA ILE A 37 -5.58 12.01 -7.15
C ILE A 37 -6.36 10.76 -7.59
N ASN A 38 -7.38 10.37 -6.83
CA ASN A 38 -8.21 9.22 -7.19
C ASN A 38 -9.05 9.50 -8.45
N SER A 39 -9.40 8.44 -9.19
CA SER A 39 -10.09 8.52 -10.48
C SER A 39 -11.46 9.20 -10.39
N ASN A 40 -12.22 8.95 -9.33
CA ASN A 40 -13.54 9.54 -9.13
C ASN A 40 -13.46 11.06 -8.95
N LYS A 41 -12.47 11.53 -8.18
CA LYS A 41 -12.23 12.96 -7.96
C LYS A 41 -11.71 13.63 -9.23
N ALA A 42 -10.79 12.99 -9.95
CA ALA A 42 -10.32 13.48 -11.24
C ALA A 42 -11.46 13.60 -12.28
N SER A 43 -12.30 12.56 -12.39
CA SER A 43 -13.48 12.57 -13.26
C SER A 43 -14.45 13.68 -12.86
N LYS A 44 -14.71 13.87 -11.56
CA LYS A 44 -15.54 14.99 -11.07
C LYS A 44 -14.98 16.34 -11.50
N PHE A 45 -13.68 16.60 -11.31
CA PHE A 45 -13.07 17.86 -11.71
C PHE A 45 -13.16 18.13 -13.20
N LEU A 46 -12.95 17.09 -14.03
CA LEU A 46 -13.11 17.21 -15.48
C LEU A 46 -14.55 17.56 -15.84
N ASN A 47 -15.53 16.87 -15.29
CA ASN A 47 -16.95 17.12 -15.58
C ASN A 47 -17.44 18.47 -15.05
N ASP A 48 -17.04 18.89 -13.84
CA ASP A 48 -17.37 20.22 -13.29
C ASP A 48 -16.74 21.35 -14.13
N SER A 49 -15.65 21.04 -14.86
CA SER A 49 -14.98 21.96 -15.78
C SER A 49 -15.57 21.98 -17.20
N SER A 50 -16.68 21.28 -17.45
CA SER A 50 -17.22 21.11 -18.80
C SER A 50 -17.65 22.42 -19.46
N ILE A 51 -17.61 22.48 -20.79
CA ILE A 51 -18.11 23.63 -21.57
C ILE A 51 -19.20 23.13 -22.52
N LYS A 52 -20.32 23.87 -22.61
CA LYS A 52 -21.46 23.53 -23.46
C LYS A 52 -21.23 23.94 -24.91
N LEU A 53 -21.61 23.08 -25.85
CA LEU A 53 -21.52 23.35 -27.28
C LEU A 53 -22.29 24.60 -27.70
N SER A 54 -23.43 24.87 -27.07
CA SER A 54 -24.29 26.03 -27.36
C SER A 54 -23.61 27.39 -27.15
N GLN A 55 -22.45 27.42 -26.50
CA GLN A 55 -21.75 28.65 -26.18
C GLN A 55 -20.78 29.09 -27.28
N LEU A 56 -20.46 28.26 -28.29
CA LEU A 56 -19.35 28.54 -29.21
C LEU A 56 -19.51 27.93 -30.63
N ASP A 57 -18.52 28.19 -31.49
CA ASP A 57 -18.44 27.72 -32.89
C ASP A 57 -18.22 26.20 -33.00
N LYS A 58 -19.15 25.51 -33.69
CA LYS A 58 -19.12 24.05 -33.90
C LYS A 58 -17.88 23.56 -34.64
N GLN A 59 -17.33 24.37 -35.55
CA GLN A 59 -16.19 23.96 -36.36
C GLN A 59 -14.90 23.88 -35.51
N LEU A 60 -14.73 24.80 -34.56
CA LEU A 60 -13.60 24.81 -33.63
C LEU A 60 -13.66 23.62 -32.65
N PHE A 61 -14.86 23.27 -32.20
CA PHE A 61 -15.09 22.09 -31.36
C PHE A 61 -14.68 20.81 -32.08
N LYS A 62 -15.14 20.65 -33.32
CA LYS A 62 -14.81 19.49 -34.13
C LYS A 62 -13.30 19.36 -34.35
N ASP A 63 -12.59 20.45 -34.63
CA ASP A 63 -11.12 20.42 -34.74
C ASP A 63 -10.45 19.97 -33.42
N LEU A 64 -10.87 20.49 -32.27
CA LEU A 64 -10.32 20.08 -30.98
C LEU A 64 -10.62 18.61 -30.64
N GLU A 65 -11.81 18.14 -30.99
CA GLU A 65 -12.25 16.75 -30.79
C GLU A 65 -11.53 15.78 -31.73
N ASP A 66 -11.43 16.09 -33.02
CA ASP A 66 -10.70 15.31 -34.03
C ASP A 66 -9.21 15.19 -33.65
N ASN A 67 -8.65 16.22 -33.00
CA ASN A 67 -7.28 16.20 -32.47
C ASN A 67 -7.15 15.55 -31.07
N LEU A 68 -8.24 15.02 -30.50
CA LEU A 68 -8.32 14.38 -29.18
C LEU A 68 -7.92 15.31 -28.03
N LEU A 69 -8.12 16.63 -28.16
CA LEU A 69 -7.81 17.61 -27.11
C LEU A 69 -8.97 17.80 -26.14
N ILE A 70 -10.18 17.57 -26.62
CA ILE A 70 -11.41 17.52 -25.84
C ILE A 70 -12.18 16.23 -26.14
N ARG A 71 -13.15 15.89 -25.30
CA ARG A 71 -14.09 14.79 -25.50
C ARG A 71 -15.44 15.15 -24.89
N ILE A 72 -16.49 14.42 -25.26
CA ILE A 72 -17.79 14.49 -24.58
C ILE A 72 -17.61 14.08 -23.10
N GLY A 73 -18.20 14.87 -22.20
CA GLY A 73 -18.24 14.65 -20.76
C GLY A 73 -19.15 13.49 -20.38
N ASP A 74 -19.00 12.98 -19.16
CA ASP A 74 -19.69 11.78 -18.71
C ASP A 74 -21.16 12.06 -18.29
N ASN A 75 -21.51 13.33 -18.04
CA ASN A 75 -22.78 13.71 -17.42
C ASN A 75 -23.88 14.18 -18.39
N LEU A 76 -23.54 14.77 -19.55
CA LEU A 76 -24.52 15.42 -20.45
C LEU A 76 -24.08 15.39 -21.93
N HIS A 77 -25.04 15.15 -22.84
CA HIS A 77 -24.79 14.93 -24.28
C HIS A 77 -24.28 16.14 -25.11
N ASP A 78 -24.12 17.32 -24.52
CA ASP A 78 -23.63 18.53 -25.20
C ASP A 78 -22.52 19.27 -24.43
N GLU A 79 -21.91 18.57 -23.47
CA GLU A 79 -20.84 19.10 -22.63
C GLU A 79 -19.53 18.42 -22.96
N TYR A 80 -18.49 19.22 -23.15
CA TYR A 80 -17.15 18.72 -23.46
C TYR A 80 -16.21 18.99 -22.30
N VAL A 81 -15.19 18.16 -22.16
CA VAL A 81 -14.13 18.27 -21.16
C VAL A 81 -12.77 18.12 -21.82
N LEU A 82 -11.72 18.61 -21.18
CA LEU A 82 -10.36 18.35 -21.65
C LEU A 82 -9.99 16.88 -21.52
N THR A 83 -9.21 16.40 -22.49
CA THR A 83 -8.48 15.15 -22.36
C THR A 83 -7.11 15.39 -21.70
N ALA A 84 -6.44 14.32 -21.28
CA ALA A 84 -5.04 14.41 -20.84
C ALA A 84 -4.13 15.05 -21.91
N LYS A 85 -4.38 14.75 -23.19
CA LYS A 85 -3.66 15.34 -24.33
C LYS A 85 -3.92 16.84 -24.43
N GLY A 86 -5.17 17.27 -24.30
CA GLY A 86 -5.52 18.71 -24.31
C GLY A 86 -4.85 19.49 -23.19
N ILE A 87 -4.83 18.92 -21.97
CA ILE A 87 -4.12 19.52 -20.83
C ILE A 87 -2.62 19.60 -21.13
N TRP A 88 -2.02 18.50 -21.59
CA TRP A 88 -0.58 18.43 -21.90
C TRP A 88 -0.16 19.44 -22.97
N GLU A 89 -0.86 19.50 -24.09
CA GLU A 89 -0.59 20.45 -25.18
C GLU A 89 -0.60 21.89 -24.69
N PHE A 90 -1.59 22.24 -23.87
CA PHE A 90 -1.67 23.58 -23.29
C PHE A 90 -0.50 23.87 -22.34
N GLU A 91 -0.21 22.95 -21.42
CA GLU A 91 0.83 23.09 -20.41
C GLU A 91 2.24 23.10 -20.99
N LYS A 92 2.51 22.26 -22.00
CA LYS A 92 3.77 22.24 -22.74
C LYS A 92 4.03 23.58 -23.42
N LYS A 93 3.03 24.12 -24.13
CA LYS A 93 3.17 25.38 -24.87
C LYS A 93 3.24 26.61 -23.95
N ASN A 94 2.47 26.63 -22.87
CA ASN A 94 2.23 27.86 -22.08
C ASN A 94 2.88 27.87 -20.69
N ARG A 95 3.33 26.73 -20.17
CA ARG A 95 3.91 26.62 -18.82
C ARG A 95 5.33 26.05 -18.79
N GLY A 96 5.91 25.77 -19.97
CA GLY A 96 7.28 25.27 -20.10
C GLY A 96 7.46 23.86 -19.55
N LEU A 97 6.38 23.07 -19.45
CA LEU A 97 6.46 21.65 -19.09
C LEU A 97 7.04 20.86 -20.26
N THR A 98 7.95 19.95 -19.96
CA THR A 98 8.70 19.15 -20.93
C THR A 98 8.41 17.68 -20.77
N GLU A 99 8.65 16.87 -21.80
CA GLU A 99 8.56 15.42 -21.72
C GLU A 99 9.39 14.85 -20.57
N HIS A 100 10.52 15.50 -20.25
CA HIS A 100 11.35 15.17 -19.09
C HIS A 100 10.55 15.26 -17.77
N ASP A 101 9.74 16.30 -17.57
CA ASP A 101 8.93 16.46 -16.35
C ASP A 101 7.90 15.34 -16.19
N LEU A 102 7.31 14.88 -17.30
CA LEU A 102 6.37 13.77 -17.31
C LEU A 102 7.06 12.44 -16.98
N VAL A 103 8.21 12.18 -17.61
CA VAL A 103 9.03 10.99 -17.35
C VAL A 103 9.51 10.99 -15.91
N ASP A 104 9.98 12.12 -15.39
CA ASP A 104 10.39 12.29 -14.00
C ASP A 104 9.24 11.99 -13.02
N TYR A 105 8.04 12.46 -13.32
CA TYR A 105 6.87 12.16 -12.50
C TYR A 105 6.56 10.66 -12.50
N ILE A 106 6.57 10.01 -13.67
CA ILE A 106 6.34 8.58 -13.82
C ILE A 106 7.41 7.78 -13.06
N GLN A 107 8.68 8.15 -13.23
CA GLN A 107 9.81 7.56 -12.52
C GLN A 107 9.59 7.63 -11.01
N ARG A 108 9.34 8.83 -10.48
CA ARG A 108 9.14 9.06 -9.03
C ARG A 108 7.93 8.33 -8.47
N LYS A 109 6.85 8.24 -9.24
CA LYS A 109 5.59 7.64 -8.79
C LYS A 109 5.58 6.12 -8.84
N ASN A 110 6.13 5.54 -9.91
CA ASN A 110 5.95 4.12 -10.23
C ASN A 110 7.24 3.31 -10.10
N PHE A 111 8.41 3.92 -10.28
CA PHE A 111 9.67 3.22 -10.45
C PHE A 111 10.73 3.57 -9.40
N THR A 112 10.55 4.67 -8.67
CA THR A 112 11.34 4.92 -7.47
C THR A 112 10.81 3.99 -6.38
N ALA A 113 11.58 2.96 -6.05
CA ALA A 113 11.44 2.28 -4.76
C ALA A 113 11.41 3.38 -3.72
N THR A 114 10.26 3.61 -3.08
CA THR A 114 10.13 4.67 -2.09
C THR A 114 11.15 4.39 -1.00
N THR A 115 12.32 5.02 -1.11
CA THR A 115 13.40 5.06 -0.12
C THR A 115 12.98 5.83 1.12
N VAL A 116 11.73 6.30 1.16
CA VAL A 116 11.10 6.74 2.38
C VAL A 116 10.98 5.51 3.28
N HIS A 117 11.95 5.40 4.19
CA HIS A 117 11.94 4.59 5.41
C HIS A 117 10.75 4.95 6.30
N LYS A 118 9.53 4.98 5.75
CA LYS A 118 8.34 5.01 6.57
C LYS A 118 8.35 3.65 7.25
N GLY A 119 8.69 3.65 8.54
CA GLY A 119 8.59 2.46 9.36
C GLY A 119 7.21 1.83 9.17
N ILE A 120 7.12 0.52 9.38
CA ILE A 120 5.84 -0.15 9.32
C ILE A 120 4.94 0.31 10.47
N SER A 121 3.64 0.36 10.21
CA SER A 121 2.62 0.67 11.21
C SER A 121 2.56 -0.40 12.30
N ASP A 122 2.01 -0.05 13.47
CA ASP A 122 1.84 -0.98 14.58
C ASP A 122 0.99 -2.21 14.19
N ARG A 123 0.06 -2.06 13.24
CA ARG A 123 -0.72 -3.18 12.68
C ARG A 123 0.13 -4.14 11.88
N GLU A 124 1.02 -3.60 11.05
CA GLU A 124 1.95 -4.40 10.26
C GLU A 124 2.96 -5.13 11.14
N LYS A 125 3.43 -4.51 12.24
CA LYS A 125 4.29 -5.17 13.24
C LYS A 125 3.62 -6.39 13.86
N VAL A 126 2.36 -6.26 14.27
CA VAL A 126 1.55 -7.36 14.81
C VAL A 126 1.48 -8.52 13.82
N VAL A 127 1.14 -8.24 12.55
CA VAL A 127 1.02 -9.27 11.52
C VAL A 127 2.36 -9.97 11.27
N LEU A 128 3.45 -9.21 11.12
CA LEU A 128 4.77 -9.81 10.87
C LEU A 128 5.24 -10.67 12.05
N LEU A 129 5.06 -10.21 13.29
CA LEU A 129 5.47 -10.99 14.46
C LEU A 129 4.65 -12.27 14.58
N ALA A 130 3.33 -12.21 14.33
CA ALA A 130 2.46 -13.39 14.32
C ALA A 130 2.90 -14.40 13.25
N PHE A 131 3.25 -13.94 12.04
CA PHE A 131 3.72 -14.80 10.95
C PHE A 131 5.07 -15.43 11.26
N ILE A 132 5.96 -14.69 11.92
CA ILE A 132 7.21 -15.26 12.45
C ILE A 132 6.86 -16.34 13.47
N GLY A 133 6.02 -16.05 14.46
CA GLY A 133 5.65 -16.99 15.53
C GLY A 133 5.00 -18.27 15.02
N ILE A 134 4.04 -18.19 14.09
CA ILE A 134 3.36 -19.35 13.51
C ILE A 134 4.18 -20.03 12.40
N ARG A 135 5.36 -19.48 12.06
CA ARG A 135 6.30 -20.03 11.06
C ARG A 135 5.69 -20.13 9.66
N ASN A 136 4.93 -19.13 9.21
CA ASN A 136 4.37 -19.06 7.86
C ASN A 136 5.45 -18.69 6.82
N PHE A 137 6.50 -19.50 6.72
CA PHE A 137 7.75 -19.18 6.01
C PHE A 137 7.75 -19.48 4.51
N SER A 138 6.66 -20.03 3.99
CA SER A 138 6.51 -20.41 2.60
C SER A 138 5.04 -20.47 2.18
N GLN A 139 4.80 -20.62 0.89
CA GLN A 139 3.46 -20.82 0.35
C GLN A 139 2.79 -22.09 0.89
N ASP A 140 3.55 -23.17 1.13
CA ASP A 140 3.05 -24.44 1.68
C ASP A 140 2.52 -24.30 3.11
N THR A 141 2.92 -23.22 3.77
CA THR A 141 2.67 -22.93 5.17
C THR A 141 1.93 -21.60 5.31
N ALA A 142 1.27 -21.14 4.24
CA ALA A 142 0.60 -19.84 4.23
C ALA A 142 -0.61 -19.81 5.17
N MET A 143 -0.86 -18.65 5.77
CA MET A 143 -2.16 -18.31 6.36
C MET A 143 -3.24 -18.49 5.29
N ASP A 144 -4.31 -19.21 5.60
CA ASP A 144 -5.44 -19.44 4.71
C ASP A 144 -6.71 -18.88 5.35
N LEU A 145 -7.31 -17.86 4.71
CA LEU A 145 -8.53 -17.20 5.21
C LEU A 145 -9.81 -17.65 4.51
N ASN A 146 -9.76 -18.71 3.71
CA ASN A 146 -10.98 -19.26 3.11
C ASN A 146 -11.83 -19.99 4.16
N ASP A 147 -11.21 -20.59 5.16
CA ASP A 147 -11.85 -21.29 6.26
C ASP A 147 -12.23 -20.35 7.41
N GLU A 148 -13.49 -20.40 7.87
CA GLU A 148 -14.00 -19.58 8.96
C GLU A 148 -13.35 -19.87 10.31
N SER A 149 -13.19 -21.15 10.66
CA SER A 149 -12.56 -21.55 11.91
C SER A 149 -11.10 -21.07 11.99
N LYS A 150 -10.37 -21.12 10.87
CA LYS A 150 -9.01 -20.57 10.80
C LYS A 150 -9.00 -19.06 10.93
N ARG A 151 -10.00 -18.36 10.37
CA ARG A 151 -10.12 -16.90 10.53
C ARG A 151 -10.29 -16.50 12.00
N ASP A 152 -11.12 -17.21 12.75
CA ASP A 152 -11.33 -16.97 14.18
C ASP A 152 -10.06 -17.26 14.99
N ALA A 153 -9.40 -18.40 14.71
CA ALA A 153 -8.13 -18.74 15.35
C ALA A 153 -7.04 -17.69 15.06
N TRP A 154 -6.95 -17.20 13.82
CA TRP A 154 -6.07 -16.11 13.45
C TRP A 154 -6.39 -14.81 14.17
N LEU A 155 -7.66 -14.50 14.43
CA LEU A 155 -8.04 -13.33 15.21
C LEU A 155 -7.46 -13.42 16.62
N GLY A 156 -7.58 -14.58 17.28
CA GLY A 156 -6.98 -14.83 18.58
C GLY A 156 -5.46 -14.65 18.58
N ILE A 157 -4.77 -15.26 17.61
CA ILE A 157 -3.31 -15.14 17.44
C ILE A 157 -2.88 -13.68 17.29
N LEU A 158 -3.59 -12.91 16.45
CA LEU A 158 -3.25 -11.50 16.22
C LEU A 158 -3.55 -10.63 17.45
N GLN A 159 -4.63 -10.89 18.17
CA GLN A 159 -4.95 -10.20 19.42
C GLN A 159 -3.91 -10.48 20.50
N GLU A 160 -3.48 -11.74 20.63
CA GLU A 160 -2.43 -12.14 21.55
C GLU A 160 -1.09 -11.46 21.21
N THR A 161 -0.75 -11.42 19.93
CA THR A 161 0.45 -10.74 19.42
C THR A 161 0.39 -9.22 19.65
N TYR A 162 -0.77 -8.60 19.45
CA TYR A 162 -1.00 -7.19 19.76
C TYR A 162 -0.80 -6.91 21.26
N ASN A 163 -1.41 -7.72 22.12
CA ASN A 163 -1.29 -7.56 23.57
C ASN A 163 0.17 -7.72 24.02
N PHE A 164 0.89 -8.71 23.50
CA PHE A 164 2.31 -8.88 23.79
C PHE A 164 3.14 -7.64 23.40
N LEU A 165 2.98 -7.16 22.17
CA LEU A 165 3.71 -5.98 21.69
C LEU A 165 3.35 -4.72 22.51
N LEU A 166 2.08 -4.55 22.87
CA LEU A 166 1.59 -3.41 23.64
C LEU A 166 2.14 -3.44 25.07
N SER A 167 2.06 -4.58 25.76
CA SER A 167 2.56 -4.75 27.14
C SER A 167 4.07 -4.54 27.26
N ASN A 168 4.82 -4.79 26.18
CA ASN A 168 6.27 -4.56 26.13
C ASN A 168 6.63 -3.20 25.49
N SER A 169 5.66 -2.30 25.28
CA SER A 169 5.87 -0.95 24.71
C SER A 169 6.52 -0.91 23.31
N PHE A 170 6.34 -1.96 22.50
CA PHE A 170 6.83 -2.00 21.12
C PHE A 170 5.89 -1.33 20.12
N ILE A 171 4.63 -1.14 20.53
CA ILE A 171 3.57 -0.46 19.78
C ILE A 171 2.77 0.45 20.71
N ASN A 172 2.02 1.38 20.13
CA ASN A 172 1.07 2.22 20.85
C ASN A 172 -0.31 1.56 20.90
N GLN A 173 -1.13 1.99 21.87
CA GLN A 173 -2.52 1.53 21.95
C GLN A 173 -3.32 2.05 20.74
N ASP A 174 -3.82 1.13 19.91
CA ASP A 174 -4.74 1.41 18.80
C ASP A 174 -5.99 0.55 18.95
N LYS A 175 -7.09 1.15 19.44
CA LYS A 175 -8.38 0.47 19.58
C LYS A 175 -9.00 0.06 18.24
N THR A 176 -8.47 0.55 17.12
CA THR A 176 -9.03 0.35 15.79
C THR A 176 -8.28 -0.69 14.97
N ILE A 177 -7.25 -1.35 15.53
CA ILE A 177 -6.45 -2.36 14.83
C ILE A 177 -7.28 -3.54 14.31
N PHE A 178 -8.29 -3.96 15.09
CA PHE A 178 -9.24 -5.02 14.72
C PHE A 178 -10.65 -4.47 14.45
N ALA A 179 -10.79 -3.16 14.20
CA ALA A 179 -12.09 -2.60 13.86
C ALA A 179 -12.56 -3.12 12.50
N GLN A 180 -13.75 -3.71 12.49
CA GLN A 180 -14.44 -4.16 11.29
C GLN A 180 -15.30 -3.02 10.73
N GLN A 181 -15.40 -2.92 9.41
CA GLN A 181 -16.49 -2.19 8.75
C GLN A 181 -17.33 -3.15 7.92
N GLY A 182 -18.65 -3.13 8.11
CA GLY A 182 -19.59 -4.00 7.41
C GLY A 182 -19.52 -5.45 7.89
N ASN A 183 -19.77 -6.39 6.97
CA ASN A 183 -19.89 -7.83 7.29
C ASN A 183 -18.59 -8.64 7.05
N GLU A 184 -17.46 -7.97 6.77
CA GLU A 184 -16.19 -8.66 6.52
C GLU A 184 -15.51 -9.08 7.83
N HIS A 185 -15.09 -10.34 7.94
CA HIS A 185 -14.37 -10.83 9.11
C HIS A 185 -13.16 -9.93 9.45
N PRO A 186 -12.92 -9.53 10.72
CA PRO A 186 -11.90 -8.55 11.11
C PRO A 186 -10.50 -8.85 10.56
N VAL A 187 -10.10 -10.13 10.56
CA VAL A 187 -8.82 -10.57 10.01
C VAL A 187 -8.75 -10.38 8.48
N SER A 188 -9.82 -10.68 7.74
CA SER A 188 -9.83 -10.46 6.29
C SER A 188 -9.72 -8.96 5.98
N TYR A 189 -10.49 -8.16 6.71
CA TYR A 189 -10.50 -6.70 6.63
C TYR A 189 -9.11 -6.09 6.91
N LEU A 190 -8.39 -6.63 7.91
CA LEU A 190 -7.02 -6.24 8.23
C LEU A 190 -6.07 -6.60 7.09
N MET A 191 -6.07 -7.86 6.65
CA MET A 191 -5.09 -8.38 5.70
C MET A 191 -5.20 -7.74 4.31
N VAL A 192 -6.41 -7.38 3.85
CA VAL A 192 -6.64 -6.65 2.58
C VAL A 192 -6.05 -5.23 2.59
N ARG A 193 -5.84 -4.64 3.77
CA ARG A 193 -5.28 -3.29 3.91
C ARG A 193 -3.77 -3.22 4.05
N LEU A 194 -3.08 -4.36 4.03
CA LEU A 194 -1.62 -4.41 4.17
C LEU A 194 -0.88 -4.12 2.85
N ASN A 195 -1.51 -3.44 1.88
CA ASN A 195 -1.02 -3.28 0.50
C ASN A 195 0.42 -2.76 0.36
N ASP A 196 0.90 -2.00 1.34
CA ASP A 196 2.26 -1.44 1.37
C ASP A 196 3.29 -2.37 2.05
N LEU A 197 2.85 -3.36 2.83
CA LEU A 197 3.71 -4.27 3.60
C LEU A 197 4.70 -5.08 2.73
N PRO A 198 4.33 -5.59 1.53
CA PRO A 198 5.32 -6.22 0.66
C PRO A 198 6.46 -5.26 0.30
N LYS A 199 6.17 -4.00 -0.01
CA LYS A 199 7.23 -3.03 -0.33
C LYS A 199 8.11 -2.76 0.89
N ALA A 200 7.49 -2.55 2.06
CA ALA A 200 8.21 -2.29 3.31
C ALA A 200 9.13 -3.45 3.72
N THR A 201 8.72 -4.70 3.43
CA THR A 201 9.49 -5.91 3.74
C THR A 201 10.42 -6.36 2.61
N LYS A 202 10.68 -5.52 1.59
CA LYS A 202 11.47 -5.90 0.40
C LYS A 202 10.94 -7.18 -0.28
N HIS A 203 9.62 -7.30 -0.34
CA HIS A 203 8.86 -8.42 -0.89
C HIS A 203 9.08 -9.77 -0.19
N VAL A 204 9.55 -9.75 1.07
CA VAL A 204 9.53 -10.94 1.94
C VAL A 204 8.09 -11.28 2.30
N PHE A 205 7.26 -10.31 2.70
CA PHE A 205 5.83 -10.55 2.87
C PHE A 205 5.14 -10.69 1.51
N LYS A 206 4.38 -11.77 1.31
CA LYS A 206 3.75 -12.13 0.04
C LYS A 206 2.26 -12.41 0.18
N TYR A 207 1.53 -11.98 -0.84
CA TYR A 207 0.16 -12.41 -1.12
C TYR A 207 0.20 -13.65 -2.02
N GLY A 208 -0.33 -14.75 -1.52
CA GLY A 208 -0.66 -15.92 -2.32
C GLY A 208 -1.98 -15.75 -3.08
N LYS A 209 -2.29 -16.72 -3.94
CA LYS A 209 -3.62 -16.82 -4.57
C LYS A 209 -4.67 -17.15 -3.50
N SER A 210 -5.91 -16.72 -3.73
CA SER A 210 -7.07 -17.10 -2.91
C SER A 210 -6.96 -16.73 -1.43
N ARG A 211 -6.66 -15.46 -1.10
CA ARG A 211 -6.58 -14.95 0.29
C ARG A 211 -5.58 -15.73 1.17
N LYS A 212 -4.45 -16.11 0.57
CA LYS A 212 -3.33 -16.74 1.29
C LYS A 212 -2.21 -15.75 1.52
N TYR A 213 -1.53 -15.84 2.65
CA TYR A 213 -0.47 -14.89 3.04
C TYR A 213 0.69 -15.64 3.70
N PHE A 214 1.92 -15.24 3.40
CA PHE A 214 3.12 -15.83 4.02
C PHE A 214 4.31 -14.85 3.98
N ILE A 215 5.37 -15.17 4.72
CA ILE A 215 6.67 -14.50 4.62
C ILE A 215 7.67 -15.43 3.94
N ASP A 216 8.15 -15.07 2.76
CA ASP A 216 9.09 -15.86 1.97
C ASP A 216 10.53 -15.68 2.48
N VAL A 217 10.78 -16.30 3.62
CA VAL A 217 12.10 -16.29 4.27
C VAL A 217 12.95 -17.48 3.86
N THR A 218 12.47 -18.35 2.97
CA THR A 218 13.23 -19.51 2.52
C THR A 218 13.98 -19.24 1.22
N SER A 219 15.16 -19.85 1.07
CA SER A 219 15.91 -19.94 -0.17
C SER A 219 16.50 -21.35 -0.24
N ASP A 220 16.29 -22.07 -1.34
CA ASP A 220 16.78 -23.44 -1.54
C ASP A 220 16.40 -24.41 -0.40
N GLY A 221 15.17 -24.24 0.13
CA GLY A 221 14.64 -25.05 1.23
C GLY A 221 15.13 -24.65 2.62
N GLN A 222 16.09 -23.73 2.74
CA GLN A 222 16.64 -23.27 4.01
C GLN A 222 16.08 -21.91 4.43
N ILE A 223 15.92 -21.70 5.74
CA ILE A 223 15.48 -20.42 6.29
C ILE A 223 16.63 -19.41 6.24
N SER A 224 16.42 -18.28 5.57
CA SER A 224 17.36 -17.17 5.48
C SER A 224 17.34 -16.33 6.77
N LYS A 225 18.40 -16.46 7.57
CA LYS A 225 18.62 -15.62 8.77
C LYS A 225 18.48 -14.13 8.47
N GLY A 226 19.13 -13.67 7.40
CA GLY A 226 19.13 -12.26 7.00
C GLY A 226 17.74 -11.69 6.72
N LYS A 227 16.87 -12.46 6.06
CA LYS A 227 15.48 -12.03 5.81
C LYS A 227 14.69 -11.87 7.11
N ILE A 228 14.84 -12.79 8.06
CA ILE A 228 14.18 -12.69 9.37
C ILE A 228 14.72 -11.50 10.18
N ILE A 229 16.04 -11.27 10.18
CA ILE A 229 16.64 -10.10 10.85
C ILE A 229 16.07 -8.79 10.28
N VAL A 230 15.87 -8.70 8.97
CA VAL A 230 15.22 -7.52 8.36
C VAL A 230 13.81 -7.32 8.91
N LEU A 231 13.00 -8.38 9.04
CA LEU A 231 11.66 -8.29 9.63
C LEU A 231 11.72 -7.88 11.11
N LEU A 232 12.64 -8.44 11.89
CA LEU A 232 12.81 -8.08 13.31
C LEU A 232 13.19 -6.61 13.49
N LYS A 233 14.06 -6.07 12.62
CA LYS A 233 14.40 -4.64 12.57
C LYS A 233 13.18 -3.76 12.28
N LEU A 234 12.28 -4.21 11.40
CA LEU A 234 11.03 -3.49 11.12
C LEU A 234 10.05 -3.54 12.30
N ILE A 235 9.99 -4.68 13.01
CA ILE A 235 9.07 -4.88 14.14
C ILE A 235 9.53 -4.09 15.37
N PHE A 236 10.76 -4.32 15.81
CA PHE A 236 11.25 -3.85 17.11
C PHE A 236 12.12 -2.59 17.01
N ASN A 237 12.73 -2.33 15.84
CA ASN A 237 13.88 -1.43 15.68
C ASN A 237 15.11 -1.89 16.47
N LYS A 238 14.97 -1.95 17.80
CA LYS A 238 15.92 -2.54 18.76
C LYS A 238 15.18 -3.19 19.93
N LEU A 239 15.82 -4.13 20.61
CA LEU A 239 15.37 -4.68 21.88
C LEU A 239 16.17 -3.99 22.99
N PRO A 240 15.53 -3.41 24.02
CA PRO A 240 16.22 -2.56 24.98
C PRO A 240 17.16 -3.33 25.92
N ASP A 241 16.86 -4.59 26.21
CA ASP A 241 17.61 -5.41 27.16
C ASP A 241 17.43 -6.92 26.92
N ILE A 242 18.19 -7.72 27.67
CA ILE A 242 18.15 -9.18 27.62
C ILE A 242 16.79 -9.77 28.05
N ASN A 243 16.07 -9.09 28.95
CA ASN A 243 14.75 -9.52 29.40
C ASN A 243 13.75 -9.43 28.24
N SER A 244 13.82 -8.35 27.46
CA SER A 244 13.00 -8.17 26.26
C SER A 244 13.29 -9.24 25.21
N LEU A 245 14.56 -9.60 25.01
CA LEU A 245 14.93 -10.73 24.14
C LEU A 245 14.29 -12.03 24.63
N GLN A 246 14.40 -12.34 25.92
CA GLN A 246 13.86 -13.56 26.50
C GLN A 246 12.33 -13.61 26.38
N SER A 247 11.64 -12.51 26.68
CA SER A 247 10.19 -12.38 26.52
C SER A 247 9.72 -12.64 25.09
N VAL A 248 10.46 -12.13 24.08
CA VAL A 248 10.15 -12.39 22.67
C VAL A 248 10.37 -13.86 22.31
N ILE A 249 11.45 -14.48 22.78
CA ILE A 249 11.72 -15.90 22.55
C ILE A 249 10.61 -16.77 23.14
N GLU A 250 10.21 -16.50 24.38
CA GLU A 250 9.15 -17.23 25.08
C GLU A 250 7.81 -17.06 24.39
N PHE A 251 7.45 -15.81 24.03
CA PHE A 251 6.23 -15.53 23.29
C PHE A 251 6.16 -16.30 21.97
N LEU A 252 7.22 -16.25 21.16
CA LEU A 252 7.24 -16.93 19.87
C LEU A 252 7.22 -18.46 20.00
N SER A 253 7.91 -19.01 21.00
CA SER A 253 7.87 -20.45 21.27
C SER A 253 6.47 -20.90 21.66
N ARG A 254 5.85 -20.19 22.61
CA ARG A 254 4.48 -20.46 23.06
C ARG A 254 3.46 -20.35 21.92
N LEU A 255 3.55 -19.30 21.11
CA LEU A 255 2.67 -19.13 19.96
C LEU A 255 2.82 -20.29 18.95
N THR A 256 4.06 -20.72 18.70
CA THR A 256 4.36 -21.87 17.82
C THR A 256 3.68 -23.13 18.35
N ASP A 257 3.89 -23.45 19.64
CA ASP A 257 3.50 -24.72 20.24
C ASP A 257 2.00 -24.81 20.51
N GLU A 258 1.39 -23.71 20.96
CA GLU A 258 -0.02 -23.70 21.40
C GLU A 258 -0.98 -23.41 20.24
N GLN A 259 -0.61 -22.53 19.31
CA GLN A 259 -1.55 -21.97 18.34
C GLN A 259 -1.44 -22.54 16.93
N SER A 260 -0.26 -23.03 16.51
CA SER A 260 -0.04 -23.48 15.12
C SER A 260 -1.03 -24.55 14.65
N LYS A 261 -1.45 -25.44 15.56
CA LYS A 261 -2.39 -26.54 15.25
C LYS A 261 -3.79 -26.08 14.83
N TYR A 262 -4.20 -24.87 15.19
CA TYR A 262 -5.53 -24.35 14.85
C TYR A 262 -5.57 -23.68 13.48
N VAL A 263 -4.41 -23.30 12.94
CA VAL A 263 -4.33 -22.51 11.71
C VAL A 263 -3.52 -23.16 10.59
N ARG A 264 -2.90 -24.32 10.84
CA ARG A 264 -2.01 -25.00 9.89
C ARG A 264 -2.43 -26.44 9.60
N ASP A 265 -2.46 -26.78 8.31
CA ASP A 265 -2.57 -28.16 7.85
C ASP A 265 -1.20 -28.80 7.61
N ASN A 266 -0.19 -27.99 7.33
CA ASN A 266 1.18 -28.40 7.10
C ASN A 266 2.06 -27.84 8.23
N PHE A 267 2.77 -28.73 8.95
CA PHE A 267 3.63 -28.40 10.08
C PHE A 267 5.11 -28.25 9.72
N LYS A 268 5.45 -28.13 8.42
CA LYS A 268 6.79 -27.77 7.96
C LYS A 268 7.27 -26.51 8.71
N TYR A 269 8.46 -26.54 9.31
CA TYR A 269 9.02 -25.47 10.18
C TYR A 269 8.50 -25.44 11.63
N ILE A 270 7.62 -26.36 12.03
CA ILE A 270 7.20 -26.58 13.42
C ILE A 270 8.00 -27.76 13.96
N ASP A 271 9.29 -27.55 14.16
CA ASP A 271 10.22 -28.56 14.64
C ASP A 271 11.31 -27.95 15.54
N SER A 272 12.01 -28.81 16.28
CA SER A 272 13.07 -28.38 17.20
C SER A 272 14.22 -27.65 16.49
N PRO A 273 14.75 -28.12 15.33
CA PRO A 273 15.79 -27.41 14.60
C PRO A 273 15.39 -25.98 14.21
N THR A 274 14.18 -25.79 13.69
CA THR A 274 13.68 -24.46 13.31
C THR A 274 13.53 -23.57 14.54
N SER A 275 12.98 -24.10 15.64
CA SER A 275 12.84 -23.34 16.88
C SER A 275 14.19 -22.90 17.45
N LEU A 276 15.23 -23.73 17.37
CA LEU A 276 16.60 -23.36 17.75
C LEU A 276 17.17 -22.28 16.83
N LEU A 277 16.96 -22.41 15.52
CA LEU A 277 17.41 -21.42 14.54
C LEU A 277 16.77 -20.04 14.77
N ILE A 278 15.47 -19.98 15.08
CA ILE A 278 14.80 -18.71 15.37
C ILE A 278 15.34 -18.07 16.65
N LYS A 279 15.63 -18.86 17.68
CA LYS A 279 16.27 -18.38 18.91
C LYS A 279 17.66 -17.82 18.63
N GLU A 280 18.45 -18.50 17.79
CA GLU A 280 19.76 -18.01 17.35
C GLU A 280 19.63 -16.68 16.61
N ILE A 281 18.71 -16.58 15.64
CA ILE A 281 18.48 -15.34 14.88
C ILE A 281 18.07 -14.17 15.79
N LEU A 282 17.25 -14.41 16.82
CA LEU A 282 16.87 -13.38 17.78
C LEU A 282 18.07 -12.90 18.63
N ARG A 283 18.97 -13.81 19.00
CA ARG A 283 20.23 -13.47 19.69
C ARG A 283 21.16 -12.69 18.78
N ASP A 284 21.33 -13.11 17.54
CA ASP A 284 22.13 -12.39 16.53
C ASP A 284 21.55 -10.99 16.31
N PHE A 285 20.22 -10.87 16.20
CA PHE A 285 19.55 -9.58 16.11
C PHE A 285 19.84 -8.70 17.32
N PHE A 286 19.76 -9.24 18.54
CA PHE A 286 20.05 -8.50 19.78
C PHE A 286 21.50 -7.99 19.82
N VAL A 287 22.47 -8.87 19.54
CA VAL A 287 23.91 -8.51 19.57
C VAL A 287 24.27 -7.52 18.47
N SER A 288 23.67 -7.62 17.27
CA SER A 288 23.94 -6.74 16.14
C SER A 288 23.37 -5.31 16.26
N GLN A 289 22.74 -4.98 17.39
CA GLN A 289 22.19 -3.65 17.67
C GLN A 289 23.18 -2.71 18.35
N GLU A 290 24.29 -3.25 18.86
CA GLU A 290 25.44 -2.49 19.38
C GLU A 290 26.30 -1.93 18.23
#